data_AF-A0A5B6TNN0-F1
#
_entry.id   AF-A0A5B6TNN0-F1
#
_cell.length_a   1.000
_cell.length_b   1.000
_cell.length_c   1.000
_cell.angle_alpha   90.00
_cell.angle_beta   90.00
_cell.angle_gamma   90.00
#
_symmetry.space_group_name_H-M   'P 1'
#
loop_
_entity.id
_entity.type
_entity.pdbx_description
1 polymer ?
#
loop_
_entity_poly.entity_id
_entity_poly.type
_entity_poly.pdbx_seq_one_letter_code
_entity_poly.pdbx_strand_id
1 'polypeptide(L)' 'MKKLRQIKLGLYNLKTKARKIFRRGYEDLTMLIYYHDLKQQFQLLIVNTNNLLLLKREITRAEAFRIMNTRA' A
#
# COMPACT_ATOMS: atom_id res chain seq x y z
N MET A 1 12.01 19.16 -1.79
CA MET A 1 11.09 18.32 -1.00
C MET A 1 9.75 18.22 -1.72
N LYS A 2 9.47 17.10 -2.41
CA LYS A 2 8.22 16.92 -3.17
C LYS A 2 7.06 16.73 -2.19
N LYS A 3 6.08 17.66 -2.23
CA LYS A 3 4.82 17.60 -1.46
C LYS A 3 4.24 16.19 -1.55
N LEU A 4 4.13 15.50 -0.41
CA LEU A 4 3.26 14.34 -0.24
C LEU A 4 1.85 14.80 -0.62
N ARG A 5 1.44 14.52 -1.86
CA ARG A 5 0.05 14.72 -2.28
C ARG A 5 -0.78 13.82 -1.37
N GLN A 6 -1.55 14.41 -0.47
CA GLN A 6 -2.50 13.73 0.39
C GLN A 6 -3.61 13.13 -0.50
N ILE A 7 -3.33 11.99 -1.10
CA ILE A 7 -4.30 11.25 -1.90
C ILE A 7 -5.06 10.36 -0.92
N LYS A 8 -6.35 10.63 -0.75
CA LYS A 8 -7.26 9.70 -0.05
C LYS A 8 -7.19 8.34 -0.73
N LEU A 9 -7.10 7.26 0.05
CA LEU A 9 -6.95 5.89 -0.46
C LEU A 9 -8.00 5.51 -1.53
N GLY A 10 -9.23 6.04 -1.44
CA GLY A 10 -10.28 5.82 -2.45
C GLY A 10 -9.89 6.30 -3.86
N LEU A 11 -9.24 7.46 -3.97
CA LEU A 11 -8.75 8.00 -5.25
C LEU A 11 -7.56 7.18 -5.79
N TYR A 12 -6.77 6.59 -4.89
CA TYR A 12 -5.63 5.76 -5.27
C TYR A 12 -6.07 4.50 -6.02
N ASN A 13 -7.13 3.84 -5.54
CA ASN A 13 -7.67 2.64 -6.17
C ASN A 13 -8.25 2.93 -7.55
N LEU A 14 -9.00 4.05 -7.66
CA LEU A 14 -9.59 4.49 -8.93
C LEU A 14 -8.52 4.81 -9.98
N LYS A 15 -7.42 5.46 -9.58
CA LYS A 15 -6.37 5.88 -10.52
C LYS A 15 -5.46 4.74 -10.96
N THR A 16 -5.14 3.81 -10.06
CA THR A 16 -4.09 2.82 -10.31
C THR A 16 -4.61 1.50 -10.87
N LYS A 17 -5.91 1.20 -10.72
CA LYS A 17 -6.49 -0.13 -11.05
C LYS A 17 -5.73 -1.29 -10.38
N ALA A 18 -4.95 -1.01 -9.33
CA ALA A 18 -4.22 -2.02 -8.60
C ALA A 18 -5.17 -2.74 -7.62
N ARG A 19 -5.05 -4.05 -7.50
CA ARG A 19 -5.83 -4.87 -6.58
C ARG A 19 -5.16 -4.91 -5.22
N LYS A 20 -5.92 -4.66 -4.15
CA LYS A 20 -5.45 -4.90 -2.78
C LYS A 20 -5.33 -6.40 -2.54
N ILE A 21 -4.15 -6.87 -2.13
CA ILE A 21 -3.88 -8.29 -1.86
C ILE A 21 -3.57 -8.56 -0.38
N PHE A 22 -3.20 -7.53 0.38
CA PHE A 22 -2.91 -7.67 1.81
C PHE A 22 -3.33 -6.43 2.58
N ARG A 23 -3.74 -6.64 3.84
CA ARG A 23 -4.01 -5.60 4.81
C ARG A 23 -3.59 -6.07 6.19
N ARG A 24 -2.85 -5.24 6.90
CA ARG A 24 -2.56 -5.41 8.33
C ARG A 24 -2.78 -4.08 9.04
N GLY A 25 -3.61 -4.12 10.08
CA GLY A 25 -3.79 -2.99 11.00
C GLY A 25 -2.74 -3.05 12.11
N TYR A 26 -2.25 -1.88 12.46
CA TYR A 26 -1.56 -1.54 13.70
C TYR A 26 -2.43 -0.49 14.41
N GLU A 27 -2.07 -0.08 15.63
CA GLU A 27 -2.88 0.85 16.44
C GLU A 27 -3.28 2.12 15.68
N ASP A 28 -2.31 2.84 15.10
CA ASP A 28 -2.58 4.11 14.39
C ASP A 28 -2.35 4.04 12.87
N LEU A 29 -1.88 2.90 12.37
CA LEU A 29 -1.42 2.73 11.00
C LEU A 29 -2.02 1.49 10.38
N THR A 30 -2.37 1.57 9.10
CA THR A 30 -2.73 0.39 8.31
C THR A 30 -1.71 0.22 7.20
N MET A 31 -1.10 -0.96 7.17
CA MET A 31 -0.24 -1.41 6.09
C MET A 31 -1.09 -2.13 5.04
N LEU A 32 -0.89 -1.79 3.78
CA LEU A 32 -1.60 -2.34 2.63
C LEU A 32 -0.60 -2.76 1.56
N ILE A 33 -0.83 -3.90 0.93
CA ILE A 33 -0.11 -4.27 -0.29
C ILE A 33 -1.09 -4.34 -1.44
N TYR A 34 -0.73 -3.65 -2.52
CA TYR A 34 -1.44 -3.66 -3.79
C TYR A 34 -0.60 -4.36 -4.85
N TYR A 35 -1.24 -5.09 -5.73
CA TYR A 35 -0.65 -5.67 -6.92
C TYR A 35 -1.28 -5.03 -8.16
N HIS A 36 -0.44 -4.60 -9.09
CA HIS A 36 -0.88 -4.00 -10.34
C HIS A 36 -0.69 -5.00 -11.47
N ASP A 37 -1.77 -5.67 -11.91
CA ASP A 37 -1.70 -6.77 -12.87
C ASP A 37 -1.01 -6.37 -14.19
N LEU A 38 -1.41 -5.24 -14.78
CA LEU A 38 -0.83 -4.77 -16.06
C LEU A 38 0.67 -4.44 -16.00
N LYS A 39 1.17 -4.04 -14.82
CA LYS A 39 2.58 -3.67 -14.63
C LYS A 39 3.38 -4.76 -13.94
N GLN A 40 2.72 -5.80 -13.46
CA GLN A 40 3.28 -6.86 -12.64
C GLN A 40 4.05 -6.34 -11.42
N GLN A 41 3.59 -5.22 -10.84
CA GLN A 41 4.28 -4.51 -9.76
C GLN A 41 3.56 -4.63 -8.43
N PHE A 42 4.33 -4.81 -7.35
CA PHE A 42 3.83 -4.76 -5.98
C PHE A 42 4.08 -3.38 -5.37
N GLN A 43 3.09 -2.86 -4.66
CA GLN A 43 3.15 -1.56 -4.02
C GLN A 43 2.75 -1.68 -2.56
N LEU A 44 3.65 -1.25 -1.68
CA LEU A 44 3.43 -1.09 -0.26
C LEU A 44 2.88 0.31 0.01
N LEU A 45 1.74 0.36 0.68
CA LEU A 45 1.11 1.58 1.13
C LEU A 45 0.99 1.56 2.66
N ILE A 46 1.37 2.65 3.30
CA ILE A 46 1.05 2.91 4.70
C ILE A 46 0.05 4.05 4.75
N VAL A 47 -1.07 3.80 5.41
CA VAL A 47 -2.12 4.80 5.62
C VAL A 47 -2.36 5.00 7.11
N ASN A 48 -2.79 6.19 7.52
CA ASN A 48 -3.25 6.43 8.89
C ASN A 48 -4.74 6.06 9.07
N THR A 49 -5.23 6.24 10.29
CA THR A 49 -6.65 6.07 10.68
C THR A 49 -7.63 6.88 9.81
N ASN A 50 -7.21 8.04 9.31
CA ASN A 50 -8.00 8.89 8.40
C ASN A 50 -7.93 8.46 6.92
N ASN A 51 -7.37 7.29 6.62
CA ASN A 51 -7.14 6.78 5.25
C ASN A 51 -6.28 7.72 4.38
N LEU A 52 -5.44 8.54 5.01
CA LEU A 52 -4.45 9.36 4.32
C LEU A 52 -3.22 8.51 4.02
N LEU A 53 -2.79 8.54 2.75
CA LEU A 53 -1.58 7.88 2.31
C LEU A 53 -0.35 8.60 2.88
N LEU A 54 0.35 7.93 3.79
CA LEU A 54 1.57 8.43 4.41
C LEU A 54 2.81 8.00 3.63
N LEU A 55 2.81 6.76 3.15
CA LEU A 55 3.95 6.20 2.41
C LEU A 55 3.46 5.34 1.27
N LYS A 56 4.12 5.48 0.12
CA LYS A 56 3.99 4.58 -1.02
C LYS A 56 5.39 4.17 -1.46
N ARG A 57 5.62 2.86 -1.57
CA ARG A 57 6.87 2.29 -2.05
C ARG A 57 6.60 1.12 -2.98
N GLU A 58 7.31 1.07 -4.09
CA GLU A 58 7.37 -0.14 -4.91
C GLU A 58 8.24 -1.18 -4.19
N ILE A 59 7.74 -2.40 -4.10
CA ILE A 59 8.42 -3.51 -3.47
C ILE A 59 8.50 -4.68 -4.46
N THR A 60 9.49 -5.53 -4.27
CA THR A 60 9.61 -6.77 -5.01
C THR A 60 8.57 -7.78 -4.54
N ARG A 61 8.34 -8.81 -5.36
CA ARG A 61 7.53 -9.97 -4.98
C ARG A 61 8.06 -10.60 -3.69
N ALA A 62 9.37 -10.84 -3.59
CA ALA A 62 9.98 -11.46 -2.42
C ALA A 62 9.74 -10.64 -1.13
N GLU A 63 9.89 -9.32 -1.19
CA GLU A 63 9.57 -8.44 -0.06
C GLU A 63 8.08 -8.50 0.32
N ALA A 64 7.17 -8.48 -0.67
CA ALA A 64 5.74 -8.61 -0.40
C ALA A 64 5.43 -9.92 0.34
N PHE A 65 5.95 -11.05 -0.14
CA PHE A 65 5.76 -12.34 0.50
C PHE A 65 6.35 -12.39 1.91
N ARG A 66 7.52 -11.81 2.15
CA ARG A 66 8.11 -11.73 3.50
C ARG A 66 7.22 -10.93 4.45
N ILE A 67 6.76 -9.74 4.03
CA ILE A 67 5.88 -8.89 4.84
C ILE A 67 4.57 -9.62 5.16
N MET A 68 3.93 -10.23 4.16
CA MET A 68 2.66 -10.95 4.34
C MET A 68 2.79 -12.13 5.30
N ASN A 69 3.91 -12.84 5.27
CA ASN A 69 4.17 -14.02 6.11
C ASN A 69 4.86 -13.70 7.44
N THR A 70 5.17 -12.43 7.71
CA THR A 70 5.73 -12.04 9.01
C THR A 70 4.64 -12.26 10.06
N ARG A 71 4.79 -13.29 10.88
CA ARG A 71 3.92 -13.53 12.05
C ARG A 71 4.26 -12.47 13.10
N ALA A 72 3.23 -11.83 13.65
CA ALA A 72 3.34 -11.00 14.83
C ALA A 72 3.25 -11.90 16.07
#